data_AF-A0A3A9C296-F1
#
_entry.id   AF-A0A3A9C296-F1
#
_cell.length_a   1.000
_cell.length_b   1.000
_cell.length_c   1.000
_cell.angle_alpha   90.00
_cell.angle_beta   90.00
_cell.angle_gamma   90.00
#
_symmetry.space_group_name_H-M   'P 1'
#
loop_
_entity.id
_entity.type
_entity.pdbx_description
1 polymer ?
#
loop_
_entity_poly.entity_id
_entity_poly.type
_entity_poly.pdbx_seq_one_letter_code
_entity_poly.pdbx_strand_id
1 'polypeptide(L)'
;MDERIWKAADDAERDRDEFYYYQKREQELAYNDEEAKRRFQQYGRVDPLLNIESALLNSADVFDYVCKTGMLYPFYVKDLKGASYEVRIGGRVIWWDDEKKKQAKELEKEGDSFELKPNSIAFVTLEPYFRIPDYLALRFNLKILHIYKGLLLGTGPLVDPGFQGRLSIPLHNLTTNTYVFKYNDPLIQVEFTKLSKNLEWNVKERDKKGINIPVYKRNPIKPGRTVDYYVARSLEGSDNTYVRSSIPEQLEKAKKAIEEIRADNHVFKEESKTSIDSMGQEVSNSQKHTALVNMVALVTTVVSAVGMAVTVIGAFHDITITNTQRMDELRIEYESKYQALEDDYKDQVGMLQEDIRRLEDELSNLSEQKGSGEDTANTGNEQ
;
A
#
# COMPACT_ATOMS: atom_id res chain seq x y z
N MET A 1 41.39 13.80 -21.82
CA MET A 1 40.67 12.51 -21.86
C MET A 1 39.92 12.44 -20.54
N ASP A 2 38.59 12.53 -20.61
CA ASP A 2 37.69 12.98 -19.53
C ASP A 2 37.60 11.96 -18.38
N GLU A 3 37.78 12.40 -17.12
CA GLU A 3 37.66 11.54 -15.91
C GLU A 3 36.31 10.80 -15.85
N ARG A 4 35.27 11.35 -16.49
CA ARG A 4 33.95 10.72 -16.63
C ARG A 4 33.97 9.42 -17.43
N ILE A 5 34.89 9.28 -18.39
CA ILE A 5 35.03 8.08 -19.22
C ILE A 5 35.71 6.96 -18.44
N TRP A 6 36.72 7.30 -17.63
CA TRP A 6 37.41 6.34 -16.76
C TRP A 6 36.49 5.79 -15.68
N LYS A 7 35.76 6.66 -14.98
CA LYS A 7 34.79 6.23 -13.96
C LYS A 7 33.70 5.32 -14.52
N ALA A 8 33.17 5.62 -15.72
CA ALA A 8 32.16 4.78 -16.36
C ALA A 8 32.72 3.44 -16.85
N ALA A 9 34.00 3.38 -17.25
CA ALA A 9 34.67 2.13 -17.64
C ALA A 9 34.96 1.24 -16.42
N ASP A 10 35.44 1.83 -15.32
CA ASP A 10 35.71 1.13 -14.06
C ASP A 10 34.42 0.60 -13.42
N ASP A 11 33.35 1.41 -13.39
CA ASP A 11 32.03 0.99 -12.89
C ASP A 11 31.49 -0.18 -13.74
N ALA A 12 31.65 -0.12 -15.07
CA ALA A 12 31.22 -1.19 -15.96
C ALA A 12 32.09 -2.46 -15.83
N GLU A 13 33.37 -2.35 -15.48
CA GLU A 13 34.23 -3.50 -15.20
C GLU A 13 33.88 -4.15 -13.87
N ARG A 14 33.65 -3.35 -12.82
CA ARG A 14 33.20 -3.83 -11.53
C ARG A 14 31.85 -4.55 -11.63
N ASP A 15 30.90 -3.97 -12.35
CA ASP A 15 29.59 -4.59 -12.59
C ASP A 15 29.72 -5.95 -13.32
N ARG A 16 30.68 -6.07 -14.25
CA ARG A 16 30.98 -7.35 -14.92
C ARG A 16 31.57 -8.37 -13.97
N ASP A 17 32.52 -7.98 -13.13
CA ASP A 17 33.17 -8.87 -12.16
C ASP A 17 32.20 -9.35 -11.07
N GLU A 18 31.37 -8.45 -10.54
CA GLU A 18 30.31 -8.77 -9.57
C GLU A 18 29.29 -9.74 -10.19
N PHE A 19 28.83 -9.47 -11.41
CA PHE A 19 27.91 -10.37 -12.10
C PHE A 19 28.53 -11.76 -12.34
N TYR A 20 29.79 -11.80 -12.78
CA TYR A 20 30.51 -13.04 -13.05
C TYR A 20 30.79 -13.87 -11.78
N TYR A 21 31.02 -13.20 -10.64
CA TYR A 21 31.17 -13.85 -9.34
C TYR A 21 29.93 -14.68 -8.99
N TYR A 22 28.74 -14.07 -9.05
CA TYR A 22 27.50 -14.78 -8.75
C TYR A 22 27.15 -15.82 -9.82
N GLN A 23 27.43 -15.53 -11.10
CA GLN A 23 27.18 -16.46 -12.20
C GLN A 23 27.94 -17.78 -12.01
N LYS A 24 29.19 -17.74 -11.55
CA LYS A 24 29.97 -18.96 -11.22
C LYS A 24 29.36 -19.79 -10.09
N ARG A 25 28.61 -19.15 -9.20
CA ARG A 25 27.96 -19.77 -8.04
C ARG A 25 26.51 -20.17 -8.31
N GLU A 26 25.97 -19.99 -9.52
CA GLU A 26 24.59 -20.38 -9.84
C GLU A 26 24.31 -21.87 -9.59
N GLN A 27 25.32 -22.72 -9.74
CA GLN A 27 25.23 -24.15 -9.39
C GLN A 27 24.92 -24.42 -7.90
N GLU A 28 25.14 -23.44 -7.02
CA GLU A 28 24.78 -23.52 -5.61
C GLU A 28 23.28 -23.26 -5.38
N LEU A 29 22.57 -22.64 -6.32
CA LEU A 29 21.13 -22.41 -6.23
C LEU A 29 20.35 -23.73 -6.30
N ALA A 30 19.07 -23.69 -5.93
CA ALA A 30 18.19 -24.82 -6.14
C ALA A 30 17.92 -24.98 -7.65
N TYR A 31 18.17 -26.18 -8.18
CA TYR A 31 17.99 -26.47 -9.61
C TYR A 31 16.52 -26.71 -10.01
N ASN A 32 15.64 -26.93 -9.05
CA ASN A 32 14.19 -26.97 -9.24
C ASN A 32 13.45 -26.57 -7.94
N ASP A 33 12.11 -26.42 -8.04
CA ASP A 33 11.27 -26.02 -6.91
C ASP A 33 11.24 -27.05 -5.77
N GLU A 34 11.32 -28.35 -6.08
CA GLU A 34 11.31 -29.41 -5.06
C GLU A 34 12.60 -29.39 -4.23
N GLU A 35 13.75 -29.13 -4.85
CA GLU A 35 15.01 -28.92 -4.13
C GLU A 35 14.96 -27.66 -3.26
N ALA A 36 14.40 -26.56 -3.77
CA ALA A 36 14.21 -25.34 -2.99
C ALA A 36 13.34 -25.61 -1.76
N LYS A 37 12.23 -26.34 -1.93
CA LYS A 37 11.34 -26.77 -0.85
C LYS A 37 12.03 -27.69 0.15
N ARG A 38 12.86 -28.63 -0.29
CA ARG A 38 13.65 -29.51 0.59
C ARG A 38 14.61 -28.71 1.47
N ARG A 39 15.33 -27.75 0.88
CA ARG A 39 16.21 -26.83 1.63
C ARG A 39 15.42 -26.01 2.64
N PHE A 40 14.24 -25.53 2.25
CA PHE A 40 13.39 -24.76 3.16
C PHE A 40 12.84 -25.61 4.31
N GLN A 41 12.50 -26.88 4.08
CA GLN A 41 12.11 -27.79 5.16
C GLN A 41 13.24 -28.00 6.17
N GLN A 42 14.49 -28.01 5.70
CA GLN A 42 15.67 -28.16 6.55
C GLN A 42 16.01 -26.88 7.32
N TYR A 43 15.94 -25.71 6.67
CA TYR A 43 16.47 -24.45 7.19
C TYR A 43 15.42 -23.38 7.47
N GLY A 44 14.14 -23.62 7.21
CA GLY A 44 13.08 -22.62 7.42
C GLY A 44 12.89 -22.22 8.89
N ARG A 45 13.32 -23.08 9.83
CA ARG A 45 13.23 -22.84 11.28
C ARG A 45 14.57 -22.73 12.00
N VAL A 46 15.65 -22.95 11.26
CA VAL A 46 17.02 -23.02 11.78
C VAL A 46 17.87 -22.14 10.89
N ASP A 47 18.52 -21.13 11.47
CA ASP A 47 19.36 -20.20 10.71
C ASP A 47 20.71 -20.87 10.37
N PRO A 48 20.99 -21.14 9.09
CA PRO A 48 22.25 -21.75 8.68
C PRO A 48 23.44 -20.79 8.70
N LEU A 49 23.20 -19.46 8.80
CA LEU A 49 24.20 -18.42 8.61
C LEU A 49 24.24 -17.49 9.84
N LEU A 50 24.52 -18.08 11.00
CA LEU A 50 24.56 -17.38 12.30
C LEU A 50 25.62 -16.26 12.38
N ASN A 51 26.62 -16.28 11.50
CA ASN A 51 27.65 -15.27 11.39
C ASN A 51 27.18 -13.97 10.69
N ILE A 52 26.06 -14.01 9.98
CA ILE A 52 25.45 -12.82 9.38
C ILE A 52 24.71 -12.06 10.48
N GLU A 53 24.96 -10.76 10.60
CA GLU A 53 24.31 -9.92 11.62
C GLU A 53 22.84 -9.62 11.28
N SER A 54 22.06 -9.35 12.32
CA SER A 54 20.65 -8.99 12.20
C SER A 54 20.50 -7.57 11.64
N ALA A 55 20.38 -7.45 10.32
CA ALA A 55 20.26 -6.18 9.60
C ALA A 55 19.51 -6.35 8.28
N LEU A 56 19.35 -5.24 7.54
CA LEU A 56 19.06 -5.29 6.11
C LEU A 56 20.21 -6.01 5.40
N LEU A 57 19.88 -7.05 4.65
CA LEU A 57 20.85 -7.91 3.99
C LEU A 57 21.38 -7.28 2.70
N ASN A 58 22.68 -7.37 2.49
CA ASN A 58 23.31 -7.01 1.23
C ASN A 58 23.17 -8.15 0.20
N SER A 59 23.59 -7.90 -1.04
CA SER A 59 23.51 -8.86 -2.14
C SER A 59 24.16 -10.22 -1.83
N ALA A 60 25.32 -10.26 -1.18
CA ALA A 60 26.03 -11.48 -0.88
C ALA A 60 25.27 -12.32 0.15
N ASP A 61 24.78 -11.68 1.21
CA ASP A 61 24.00 -12.33 2.25
C ASP A 61 22.65 -12.84 1.71
N VAL A 62 21.97 -12.05 0.88
CA VAL A 62 20.74 -12.49 0.19
C VAL A 62 21.02 -13.73 -0.66
N PHE A 63 22.08 -13.70 -1.47
CA PHE A 63 22.47 -14.82 -2.32
C PHE A 63 22.77 -16.08 -1.50
N ASP A 64 23.57 -15.95 -0.44
CA ASP A 64 23.92 -17.07 0.43
C ASP A 64 22.69 -17.66 1.13
N TYR A 65 21.76 -16.82 1.61
CA TYR A 65 20.49 -17.29 2.15
C TYR A 65 19.65 -18.01 1.11
N VAL A 66 19.52 -17.50 -0.11
CA VAL A 66 18.78 -18.19 -1.18
C VAL A 66 19.40 -19.55 -1.48
N CYS A 67 20.73 -19.61 -1.62
CA CYS A 67 21.45 -20.86 -1.84
C CYS A 67 21.22 -21.86 -0.71
N LYS A 68 21.34 -21.44 0.56
CA LYS A 68 21.21 -22.37 1.69
C LYS A 68 19.77 -22.80 1.95
N THR A 69 18.83 -21.86 1.88
CA THR A 69 17.47 -22.07 2.40
C THR A 69 16.44 -22.39 1.33
N GLY A 70 16.70 -22.09 0.05
CA GLY A 70 15.68 -22.20 -0.99
C GLY A 70 14.49 -21.25 -0.79
N MET A 71 14.71 -20.11 -0.10
CA MET A 71 13.64 -19.16 0.25
C MET A 71 12.97 -18.47 -0.94
N LEU A 72 13.59 -18.51 -2.12
CA LEU A 72 13.06 -17.95 -3.36
C LEU A 72 13.32 -18.91 -4.51
N TYR A 73 12.28 -19.27 -5.26
CA TYR A 73 12.43 -20.03 -6.50
C TYR A 73 11.38 -19.62 -7.56
N PRO A 74 11.78 -19.41 -8.82
CA PRO A 74 13.18 -19.34 -9.28
C PRO A 74 13.89 -18.07 -8.75
N PHE A 75 15.22 -18.07 -8.83
CA PHE A 75 16.06 -16.93 -8.48
C PHE A 75 17.01 -16.66 -9.65
N TYR A 76 17.09 -15.41 -10.10
CA TYR A 76 17.91 -14.98 -11.23
C TYR A 76 18.99 -14.03 -10.74
N VAL A 77 20.26 -14.39 -10.94
CA VAL A 77 21.41 -13.58 -10.50
C VAL A 77 21.35 -12.14 -11.01
N LYS A 78 20.94 -11.93 -12.27
CA LYS A 78 20.80 -10.59 -12.87
C LYS A 78 19.82 -9.65 -12.14
N ASP A 79 18.89 -10.21 -11.39
CA ASP A 79 17.86 -9.44 -10.68
C ASP A 79 18.33 -9.05 -9.25
N LEU A 80 19.44 -9.61 -8.78
CA LEU A 80 20.06 -9.24 -7.50
C LEU A 80 20.67 -7.84 -7.58
N LYS A 81 20.40 -7.03 -6.56
CA LYS A 81 20.92 -5.66 -6.38
C LYS A 81 21.65 -5.56 -5.05
N GLY A 82 22.37 -4.46 -4.83
CA GLY A 82 23.26 -4.28 -3.67
C GLY A 82 22.63 -4.57 -2.30
N ALA A 83 21.34 -4.27 -2.10
CA ALA A 83 20.60 -4.53 -0.86
C ALA A 83 19.14 -4.97 -1.11
N SER A 84 18.84 -5.43 -2.33
CA SER A 84 17.48 -5.81 -2.72
C SER A 84 17.49 -6.80 -3.88
N TYR A 85 16.33 -7.35 -4.19
CA TYR A 85 16.13 -8.24 -5.34
C TYR A 85 14.95 -7.76 -6.17
N GLU A 86 15.13 -7.66 -7.48
CA GLU A 86 14.04 -7.29 -8.38
C GLU A 86 13.13 -8.48 -8.64
N VAL A 87 11.83 -8.28 -8.44
CA VAL A 87 10.83 -9.32 -8.67
C VAL A 87 9.94 -8.95 -9.83
N ARG A 88 9.76 -9.93 -10.71
CA ARG A 88 8.99 -9.81 -11.94
C ARG A 88 7.52 -10.15 -11.72
N ILE A 89 6.67 -9.54 -12.53
CA ILE A 89 5.27 -9.94 -12.64
C ILE A 89 5.17 -11.31 -13.34
N GLY A 90 4.26 -12.15 -12.85
CA GLY A 90 3.97 -13.45 -13.46
C GLY A 90 2.87 -14.17 -12.70
N GLY A 91 2.11 -15.01 -13.39
CA GLY A 91 0.93 -15.71 -12.85
C GLY A 91 -0.36 -14.90 -13.00
N ARG A 92 -1.28 -15.13 -12.08
CA ARG A 92 -2.66 -14.66 -12.18
C ARG A 92 -2.79 -13.17 -11.91
N VAL A 93 -3.58 -12.49 -12.74
CA VAL A 93 -3.99 -11.11 -12.58
C VAL A 93 -5.50 -11.06 -12.46
N ILE A 94 -6.03 -10.32 -11.48
CA ILE A 94 -7.46 -10.14 -11.24
C ILE A 94 -7.82 -8.66 -11.23
N TRP A 95 -8.89 -8.28 -11.91
CA TRP A 95 -9.45 -6.94 -11.86
C TRP A 95 -10.96 -6.98 -12.05
N TRP A 96 -11.63 -5.83 -11.99
CA TRP A 96 -13.05 -5.70 -12.31
C TRP A 96 -13.21 -4.69 -13.44
N ASP A 97 -14.07 -5.00 -14.39
CA ASP A 97 -14.39 -4.11 -15.50
C ASP A 97 -15.44 -3.05 -15.13
N ASP A 98 -15.87 -2.30 -16.13
CA ASP A 98 -16.82 -1.21 -15.96
C ASP A 98 -18.21 -1.69 -15.51
N GLU A 99 -18.56 -2.94 -15.83
CA GLU A 99 -19.80 -3.62 -15.44
C GLU A 99 -19.71 -4.31 -14.07
N LYS A 100 -18.63 -4.05 -13.30
CA LYS A 100 -18.36 -4.66 -12.00
C LYS A 100 -18.21 -6.19 -12.08
N LYS A 101 -17.88 -6.72 -13.25
CA LYS A 101 -17.64 -8.15 -13.44
C LYS A 101 -16.16 -8.43 -13.19
N LYS A 102 -15.90 -9.47 -12.40
CA LYS A 102 -14.54 -9.96 -12.13
C LYS A 102 -13.95 -10.51 -13.42
N GLN A 103 -12.77 -10.02 -13.75
CA GLN A 103 -11.94 -10.47 -14.86
C GLN A 103 -10.66 -11.09 -14.31
N ALA A 104 -10.10 -12.03 -15.07
CA ALA A 104 -8.84 -12.67 -14.74
C ALA A 104 -8.02 -12.98 -15.99
N LYS A 105 -6.70 -12.92 -15.86
CA LYS A 105 -5.74 -13.29 -16.91
C LYS A 105 -4.53 -13.97 -16.30
N GLU A 106 -4.03 -14.99 -16.97
CA GLU A 106 -2.76 -15.64 -16.61
C GLU A 106 -1.62 -15.04 -17.44
N LEU A 107 -0.52 -14.73 -16.77
CA LEU A 107 0.75 -14.31 -17.38
C LEU A 107 1.79 -15.42 -17.13
N GLU A 108 1.87 -16.40 -18.02
CA GLU A 108 2.70 -17.60 -17.81
C GLU A 108 3.85 -17.74 -18.80
N LYS A 109 3.77 -17.06 -19.96
CA LYS A 109 4.75 -17.19 -21.03
C LYS A 109 4.98 -15.90 -21.79
N GLU A 110 6.08 -15.87 -22.54
CA GLU A 110 6.42 -14.75 -23.42
C GLU A 110 5.29 -14.47 -24.42
N GLY A 111 4.99 -13.18 -24.58
CA GLY A 111 3.84 -12.70 -25.35
C GLY A 111 2.58 -12.44 -24.53
N ASP A 112 2.46 -13.03 -23.33
CA ASP A 112 1.36 -12.68 -22.42
C ASP A 112 1.54 -11.24 -21.89
N SER A 113 0.43 -10.52 -21.77
CA SER A 113 0.42 -9.15 -21.30
C SER A 113 -0.89 -8.79 -20.59
N PHE A 114 -0.85 -7.79 -19.72
CA PHE A 114 -2.01 -7.25 -19.02
C PHE A 114 -2.04 -5.73 -19.18
N GLU A 115 -3.23 -5.17 -19.40
CA GLU A 115 -3.45 -3.73 -19.52
C GLU A 115 -4.08 -3.18 -18.25
N LEU A 116 -3.33 -2.33 -17.56
CA LEU A 116 -3.84 -1.58 -16.41
C LEU A 116 -4.47 -0.27 -16.90
N LYS A 117 -5.80 -0.24 -16.91
CA LYS A 117 -6.58 0.88 -17.44
C LYS A 117 -6.45 2.14 -16.56
N PRO A 118 -6.75 3.33 -17.11
CA PRO A 118 -6.79 4.56 -16.34
C PRO A 118 -7.71 4.46 -15.13
N ASN A 119 -7.33 5.09 -14.01
CA ASN A 119 -8.13 5.16 -12.79
C ASN A 119 -8.63 3.78 -12.28
N SER A 120 -7.84 2.72 -12.47
CA SER A 120 -8.22 1.35 -12.16
C SER A 120 -7.29 0.70 -11.13
N ILE A 121 -7.70 -0.47 -10.65
CA ILE A 121 -6.93 -1.33 -9.75
C ILE A 121 -6.91 -2.75 -10.32
N ALA A 122 -5.76 -3.41 -10.22
CA ALA A 122 -5.63 -4.83 -10.46
C ALA A 122 -4.78 -5.49 -9.37
N PHE A 123 -5.06 -6.75 -9.09
CA PHE A 123 -4.26 -7.59 -8.21
C PHE A 123 -3.36 -8.45 -9.08
N VAL A 124 -2.06 -8.20 -9.02
CA VAL A 124 -1.06 -8.87 -9.87
C VAL A 124 -0.22 -9.84 -9.03
N THR A 125 -0.11 -11.09 -9.47
CA THR A 125 0.80 -12.07 -8.87
C THR A 125 2.23 -11.87 -9.38
N LEU A 126 3.19 -12.17 -8.51
CA LEU A 126 4.62 -12.14 -8.80
C LEU A 126 5.13 -13.52 -9.22
N GLU A 127 6.20 -13.53 -10.01
CA GLU A 127 6.77 -14.75 -10.60
C GLU A 127 7.24 -15.78 -9.53
N PRO A 128 8.19 -15.45 -8.64
CA PRO A 128 8.77 -16.46 -7.78
C PRO A 128 7.83 -16.90 -6.66
N TYR A 129 8.03 -18.14 -6.24
CA TYR A 129 7.47 -18.69 -5.01
C TYR A 129 8.40 -18.36 -3.83
N PHE A 130 7.85 -17.67 -2.84
CA PHE A 130 8.55 -17.28 -1.62
C PHE A 130 8.34 -18.35 -0.54
N ARG A 131 9.40 -18.67 0.21
CA ARG A 131 9.40 -19.53 1.40
C ARG A 131 10.23 -18.86 2.48
N ILE A 132 9.60 -17.97 3.24
CA ILE A 132 10.30 -17.05 4.14
C ILE A 132 10.65 -17.78 5.44
N PRO A 133 11.94 -17.93 5.79
CA PRO A 133 12.34 -18.54 7.05
C PRO A 133 11.87 -17.74 8.27
N ASP A 134 11.72 -18.38 9.42
CA ASP A 134 11.25 -17.78 10.68
C ASP A 134 12.14 -16.61 11.18
N TYR A 135 13.39 -16.53 10.70
CA TYR A 135 14.40 -15.54 11.07
C TYR A 135 14.59 -14.43 10.03
N LEU A 136 13.77 -14.40 8.96
CA LEU A 136 13.78 -13.35 7.95
C LEU A 136 12.39 -12.72 7.82
N ALA A 137 12.35 -11.41 7.59
CA ALA A 137 11.16 -10.70 7.14
C ALA A 137 11.49 -9.90 5.88
N LEU A 138 10.51 -9.73 4.99
CA LEU A 138 10.72 -9.00 3.75
C LEU A 138 9.87 -7.75 3.73
N ARG A 139 10.38 -6.73 3.06
CA ARG A 139 9.61 -5.56 2.64
C ARG A 139 9.75 -5.39 1.15
N PHE A 140 8.76 -4.79 0.52
CA PHE A 140 8.89 -4.49 -0.89
C PHE A 140 8.27 -3.17 -1.27
N ASN A 141 8.87 -2.58 -2.30
CA ASN A 141 8.45 -1.32 -2.89
C ASN A 141 8.33 -1.48 -4.40
N LEU A 142 7.51 -0.63 -5.01
CA LEU A 142 7.40 -0.57 -6.46
C LEU A 142 8.72 -0.07 -7.05
N LYS A 143 9.14 -0.58 -8.22
CA LYS A 143 10.30 -0.01 -8.92
C LYS A 143 10.07 1.47 -9.17
N ILE A 144 11.11 2.28 -8.98
CA ILE A 144 11.03 3.74 -9.08
C ILE A 144 10.45 4.21 -10.42
N LEU A 145 10.76 3.53 -11.52
CA LEU A 145 10.19 3.83 -12.85
C LEU A 145 8.67 3.72 -12.89
N HIS A 146 8.08 2.79 -12.15
CA HIS A 146 6.62 2.63 -12.09
C HIS A 146 5.99 3.65 -11.13
N ILE A 147 6.70 4.07 -10.07
CA ILE A 147 6.26 5.19 -9.21
C ILE A 147 6.13 6.46 -10.05
N TYR A 148 7.12 6.78 -10.89
CA TYR A 148 7.08 7.94 -11.78
C TYR A 148 6.07 7.83 -12.93
N LYS A 149 5.53 6.64 -13.21
CA LYS A 149 4.36 6.47 -14.07
C LYS A 149 3.05 6.86 -13.37
N GLY A 150 3.10 7.30 -12.11
CA GLY A 150 1.91 7.59 -11.31
C GLY A 150 1.17 6.33 -10.85
N LEU A 151 1.86 5.18 -10.84
CA LEU A 151 1.33 3.94 -10.31
C LEU A 151 1.56 3.89 -8.81
N LEU A 152 0.59 3.35 -8.09
CA LEU A 152 0.69 3.15 -6.65
C LEU A 152 0.57 1.68 -6.31
N LEU A 153 1.43 1.28 -5.40
CA LEU A 153 1.37 0.04 -4.66
C LEU A 153 0.86 0.40 -3.26
N GLY A 154 -0.15 -0.31 -2.76
CA GLY A 154 -0.56 -0.17 -1.35
C GLY A 154 0.66 -0.34 -0.44
N THR A 155 0.83 0.57 0.53
CA THR A 155 2.00 0.75 1.41
C THR A 155 2.82 -0.53 1.66
N GLY A 156 4.12 -0.52 1.32
CA GLY A 156 5.05 -1.65 1.31
C GLY A 156 4.89 -2.64 2.46
N PRO A 157 4.06 -3.69 2.30
CA PRO A 157 3.67 -4.53 3.41
C PRO A 157 4.85 -5.40 3.84
N LEU A 158 4.94 -5.61 5.16
CA LEU A 158 5.83 -6.61 5.71
C LEU A 158 5.31 -7.99 5.27
N VAL A 159 6.17 -8.78 4.64
CA VAL A 159 5.90 -10.20 4.45
C VAL A 159 6.41 -10.93 5.67
N ASP A 160 5.47 -11.49 6.42
CA ASP A 160 5.74 -12.14 7.69
C ASP A 160 6.67 -13.37 7.54
N PRO A 161 7.54 -13.61 8.53
CA PRO A 161 8.27 -14.87 8.66
C PRO A 161 7.32 -16.07 8.63
N GLY A 162 7.76 -17.15 7.97
CA GLY A 162 6.97 -18.37 7.77
C GLY A 162 6.02 -18.31 6.56
N PHE A 163 5.91 -17.17 5.86
CA PHE A 163 5.12 -17.07 4.63
C PHE A 163 5.61 -18.04 3.55
N GLN A 164 4.68 -18.74 2.92
CA GLN A 164 4.95 -19.66 1.81
C GLN A 164 3.92 -19.47 0.71
N GLY A 165 4.32 -18.93 -0.43
CA GLY A 165 3.40 -18.64 -1.53
C GLY A 165 3.98 -17.68 -2.56
N ARG A 166 3.20 -17.41 -3.60
CA ARG A 166 3.47 -16.30 -4.52
C ARG A 166 2.82 -15.04 -3.97
N LEU A 167 3.57 -13.94 -3.95
CA LEU A 167 3.01 -12.66 -3.52
C LEU A 167 2.06 -12.13 -4.59
N SER A 168 0.95 -11.54 -4.15
CA SER A 168 0.00 -10.85 -5.01
C SER A 168 -0.23 -9.46 -4.45
N ILE A 169 -0.12 -8.44 -5.30
CA ILE A 169 -0.08 -7.05 -4.86
C ILE A 169 -1.17 -6.23 -5.57
N PRO A 170 -1.84 -5.31 -4.86
CA PRO A 170 -2.73 -4.35 -5.48
C PRO A 170 -1.91 -3.28 -6.21
N LEU A 171 -2.16 -3.13 -7.50
CA LEU A 171 -1.53 -2.14 -8.36
C LEU A 171 -2.61 -1.16 -8.84
N HIS A 172 -2.48 0.09 -8.40
CA HIS A 172 -3.37 1.18 -8.76
C HIS A 172 -2.76 2.01 -9.89
N ASN A 173 -3.58 2.32 -10.89
CA ASN A 173 -3.27 3.35 -11.87
C ASN A 173 -4.16 4.55 -11.62
N LEU A 174 -3.58 5.61 -11.05
CA LEU A 174 -4.29 6.86 -10.77
C LEU A 174 -4.13 7.90 -11.89
N THR A 175 -3.65 7.46 -13.06
CA THR A 175 -3.41 8.34 -14.21
C THR A 175 -4.46 8.15 -15.30
N THR A 176 -4.38 8.99 -16.32
CA THR A 176 -5.19 8.90 -17.55
C THR A 176 -4.62 7.95 -18.59
N ASN A 177 -3.41 7.40 -18.37
CA ASN A 177 -2.73 6.53 -19.33
C ASN A 177 -3.10 5.06 -19.11
N THR A 178 -3.08 4.26 -20.17
CA THR A 178 -3.08 2.79 -20.05
C THR A 178 -1.63 2.30 -19.98
N TYR A 179 -1.33 1.43 -19.02
CA TYR A 179 -0.02 0.80 -18.92
C TYR A 179 -0.09 -0.69 -19.25
N VAL A 180 0.82 -1.15 -20.09
CA VAL A 180 0.92 -2.56 -20.46
C VAL A 180 2.05 -3.20 -19.66
N PHE A 181 1.73 -4.29 -18.97
CA PHE A 181 2.70 -5.15 -18.28
C PHE A 181 2.80 -6.47 -19.02
N LYS A 182 4.00 -6.85 -19.42
CA LYS A 182 4.28 -8.13 -20.04
C LYS A 182 4.67 -9.14 -18.99
N TYR A 183 4.48 -10.42 -19.30
CA TYR A 183 5.09 -11.49 -18.53
C TYR A 183 6.59 -11.22 -18.34
N ASN A 184 7.12 -11.51 -17.15
CA ASN A 184 8.51 -11.27 -16.76
C ASN A 184 8.96 -9.79 -16.67
N ASP A 185 8.08 -8.80 -16.81
CA ASP A 185 8.47 -7.41 -16.57
C ASP A 185 8.87 -7.20 -15.09
N PRO A 186 10.02 -6.55 -14.80
CA PRO A 186 10.40 -6.17 -13.44
C PRO A 186 9.37 -5.20 -12.85
N LEU A 187 8.81 -5.53 -11.68
CA LEU A 187 7.71 -4.76 -11.09
C LEU A 187 8.08 -4.16 -9.73
N ILE A 188 8.63 -4.96 -8.83
CA ILE A 188 8.96 -4.52 -7.46
C ILE A 188 10.43 -4.79 -7.12
N GLN A 189 10.89 -4.16 -6.05
CA GLN A 189 12.14 -4.48 -5.36
C GLN A 189 11.83 -4.98 -3.96
N VAL A 190 12.45 -6.10 -3.58
CA VAL A 190 12.28 -6.75 -2.29
C VAL A 190 13.55 -6.60 -1.47
N GLU A 191 13.40 -6.12 -0.24
CA GLU A 191 14.42 -6.01 0.80
C GLU A 191 14.26 -7.17 1.78
N PHE A 192 15.38 -7.73 2.24
CA PHE A 192 15.41 -8.84 3.17
C PHE A 192 16.05 -8.38 4.47
N THR A 193 15.34 -8.55 5.58
CA THR A 193 15.83 -8.18 6.91
C THR A 193 15.96 -9.43 7.76
N LYS A 194 17.16 -9.64 8.30
CA LYS A 194 17.38 -10.66 9.32
C LYS A 194 16.90 -10.15 10.68
N LEU A 195 16.04 -10.94 11.32
CA LEU A 195 15.47 -10.60 12.62
C LEU A 195 16.53 -10.66 13.72
N SER A 196 16.26 -9.98 14.84
CA SER A 196 17.10 -10.09 16.05
C SER A 196 17.22 -11.54 16.50
N LYS A 197 18.41 -11.92 16.97
CA LYS A 197 18.78 -13.30 17.29
C LYS A 197 17.76 -13.94 18.25
N ASN A 198 17.30 -15.15 17.94
CA ASN A 198 16.52 -15.99 18.83
C ASN A 198 17.18 -17.38 18.95
N LEU A 199 17.26 -17.92 20.17
CA LEU A 199 17.92 -19.20 20.46
C LEU A 199 17.22 -20.40 19.80
N GLU A 200 15.92 -20.32 19.49
CA GLU A 200 15.19 -21.36 18.77
C GLU A 200 15.77 -21.66 17.39
N TRP A 201 16.41 -20.66 16.75
CA TRP A 201 16.94 -20.79 15.40
C TRP A 201 18.37 -21.35 15.36
N ASN A 202 19.02 -21.51 16.51
CA ASN A 202 20.37 -22.05 16.63
C ASN A 202 20.32 -23.48 17.18
N VAL A 203 20.54 -24.48 16.33
CA VAL A 203 20.50 -25.91 16.72
C VAL A 203 21.41 -26.21 17.92
N LYS A 204 22.63 -25.64 17.93
CA LYS A 204 23.62 -25.92 18.97
C LYS A 204 23.20 -25.39 20.34
N GLU A 205 22.49 -24.26 20.37
CA GLU A 205 21.99 -23.65 21.61
C GLU A 205 20.66 -24.27 22.03
N ARG A 206 19.80 -24.59 21.06
CA ARG A 206 18.48 -25.21 21.27
C ARG A 206 18.58 -26.53 22.03
N ASP A 207 19.59 -27.34 21.75
CA ASP A 207 19.73 -28.68 22.32
C ASP A 207 20.48 -28.71 23.67
N LYS A 208 20.93 -27.55 24.18
CA LYS A 208 21.60 -27.46 25.49
C LYS A 208 20.59 -27.60 26.63
N LYS A 209 20.85 -28.55 27.53
CA LYS A 209 20.04 -28.75 28.74
C LYS A 209 20.16 -27.55 29.69
N GLY A 210 19.02 -27.10 30.22
CA GLY A 210 18.96 -26.09 31.29
C GLY A 210 18.91 -24.63 30.82
N ILE A 211 18.82 -24.37 29.51
CA ILE A 211 18.64 -23.01 28.98
C ILE A 211 17.15 -22.69 28.84
N ASN A 212 16.72 -21.55 29.37
CA ASN A 212 15.40 -21.00 29.08
C ASN A 212 15.43 -20.32 27.70
N ILE A 213 14.75 -20.91 26.71
CA ILE A 213 14.70 -20.39 25.35
C ILE A 213 13.51 -19.41 25.25
N PRO A 214 13.74 -18.13 24.92
CA PRO A 214 12.66 -17.18 24.71
C PRO A 214 11.74 -17.65 23.58
N VAL A 215 10.44 -17.73 23.86
CA VAL A 215 9.43 -18.22 22.92
C VAL A 215 9.30 -17.26 21.73
N TYR A 216 9.52 -17.77 20.52
CA TYR A 216 9.24 -17.04 19.29
C TYR A 216 7.77 -17.21 18.87
N LYS A 217 7.01 -16.10 18.82
CA LYS A 217 5.61 -16.13 18.39
C LYS A 217 5.52 -16.28 16.86
N ARG A 218 5.04 -17.44 16.41
CA ARG A 218 4.82 -17.74 14.99
C ARG A 218 3.38 -17.42 14.56
N ASN A 219 3.24 -16.88 13.36
CA ASN A 219 1.94 -16.74 12.71
C ASN A 219 1.59 -18.04 11.98
N PRO A 220 0.40 -18.63 12.21
CA PRO A 220 -0.06 -19.81 11.47
C PRO A 220 -0.45 -19.41 10.03
N ILE A 221 0.53 -19.35 9.14
CA ILE A 221 0.33 -18.97 7.73
C ILE A 221 0.13 -20.24 6.90
N LYS A 222 -1.07 -20.40 6.34
CA LYS A 222 -1.36 -21.50 5.40
C LYS A 222 -0.54 -21.29 4.11
N PRO A 223 0.23 -22.27 3.65
CA PRO A 223 1.01 -22.15 2.42
C PRO A 223 0.11 -22.13 1.17
N GLY A 224 0.62 -21.55 0.08
CA GLY A 224 0.00 -21.65 -1.25
C GLY A 224 -1.29 -20.86 -1.43
N ARG A 225 -1.51 -19.79 -0.63
CA ARG A 225 -2.65 -18.89 -0.79
C ARG A 225 -2.58 -18.20 -2.15
N THR A 226 -3.68 -18.25 -2.91
CA THR A 226 -3.78 -17.61 -4.24
C THR A 226 -4.35 -16.21 -4.14
N VAL A 227 -4.19 -15.41 -5.20
CA VAL A 227 -4.84 -14.09 -5.30
C VAL A 227 -6.37 -14.18 -5.15
N ASP A 228 -7.01 -15.22 -5.71
CA ASP A 228 -8.45 -15.46 -5.52
C ASP A 228 -8.82 -15.68 -4.06
N TYR A 229 -7.99 -16.43 -3.31
CA TYR A 229 -8.21 -16.63 -1.88
C TYR A 229 -8.17 -15.30 -1.12
N TYR A 230 -7.17 -14.44 -1.38
CA TYR A 230 -7.05 -13.15 -0.72
C TYR A 230 -8.22 -12.22 -1.06
N VAL A 231 -8.60 -12.14 -2.34
CA VAL A 231 -9.75 -11.37 -2.79
C VAL A 231 -11.03 -11.85 -2.10
N ALA A 232 -11.31 -13.16 -2.13
CA ALA A 232 -12.51 -13.72 -1.51
C ALA A 232 -12.56 -13.45 -0.01
N ARG A 233 -11.44 -13.64 0.70
CA ARG A 233 -11.32 -13.34 2.13
C ARG A 233 -11.50 -11.86 2.45
N SER A 234 -11.08 -10.95 1.58
CA SER A 234 -11.20 -9.50 1.79
C SER A 234 -12.65 -8.98 1.69
N LEU A 235 -13.52 -9.72 1.00
CA LEU A 235 -14.92 -9.37 0.81
C LEU A 235 -15.87 -10.12 1.77
N GLU A 236 -15.34 -11.11 2.51
CA GLU A 236 -16.10 -11.91 3.46
C GLU A 236 -16.70 -11.03 4.56
N GLY A 237 -18.01 -11.17 4.81
CA GLY A 237 -18.73 -10.37 5.79
C GLY A 237 -19.08 -8.95 5.33
N SER A 238 -18.84 -8.60 4.05
CA SER A 238 -19.30 -7.35 3.45
C SER A 238 -20.38 -7.60 2.39
N ASP A 239 -21.25 -6.62 2.14
CA ASP A 239 -22.20 -6.64 1.02
C ASP A 239 -21.52 -6.39 -0.34
N ASN A 240 -20.20 -6.11 -0.33
CA ASN A 240 -19.44 -5.82 -1.54
C ASN A 240 -19.06 -7.11 -2.28
N THR A 241 -19.31 -7.13 -3.59
CA THR A 241 -18.97 -8.26 -4.47
C THR A 241 -17.80 -7.97 -5.42
N TYR A 242 -17.26 -6.76 -5.37
CA TYR A 242 -16.19 -6.29 -6.26
C TYR A 242 -15.25 -5.29 -5.58
N VAL A 243 -14.04 -5.17 -6.13
CA VAL A 243 -13.05 -4.18 -5.71
C VAL A 243 -12.70 -3.30 -6.92
N ARG A 244 -13.10 -2.03 -6.91
CA ARG A 244 -12.86 -1.07 -8.00
C ARG A 244 -12.65 0.34 -7.44
N SER A 245 -11.92 1.16 -8.18
CA SER A 245 -11.82 2.60 -7.92
C SER A 245 -13.18 3.28 -8.09
N SER A 246 -13.50 4.26 -7.23
CA SER A 246 -14.73 5.07 -7.33
C SER A 246 -14.64 6.15 -8.42
N ILE A 247 -13.45 6.49 -8.89
CA ILE A 247 -13.20 7.59 -9.83
C ILE A 247 -14.00 7.43 -11.15
N PRO A 248 -13.99 6.26 -11.82
CA PRO A 248 -14.74 6.09 -13.07
C PRO A 248 -16.25 6.31 -12.91
N GLU A 249 -16.83 5.83 -11.81
CA GLU A 249 -18.28 5.98 -11.55
C GLU A 249 -18.65 7.45 -11.34
N GLN A 250 -17.83 8.19 -10.59
CA GLN A 250 -18.06 9.63 -10.38
C GLN A 250 -17.93 10.42 -11.69
N LEU A 251 -16.99 10.05 -12.55
CA LEU A 251 -16.84 10.67 -13.86
C LEU A 251 -18.03 10.38 -14.79
N GLU A 252 -18.57 9.16 -14.76
CA GLU A 252 -19.76 8.79 -15.53
C GLU A 252 -21.00 9.56 -15.05
N LYS A 253 -21.20 9.68 -13.72
CA LYS A 253 -22.28 10.50 -13.15
C LYS A 253 -22.16 11.96 -13.58
N ALA A 254 -20.95 12.53 -13.54
CA ALA A 254 -20.70 13.89 -14.00
C ALA A 254 -20.99 14.06 -15.50
N LYS A 255 -20.60 13.08 -16.34
CA LYS A 255 -20.91 13.11 -17.78
C LYS A 255 -22.41 13.05 -18.06
N LYS A 256 -23.14 12.14 -17.40
CA LYS A 256 -24.60 12.03 -17.51
C LYS A 256 -25.29 13.32 -17.11
N ALA A 257 -24.90 13.92 -15.99
CA ALA A 257 -25.44 15.22 -15.58
C ALA A 257 -25.16 16.33 -16.62
N ILE A 258 -23.97 16.34 -17.24
CA ILE A 258 -23.65 17.30 -18.32
C ILE A 258 -24.49 17.03 -19.59
N GLU A 259 -24.70 15.76 -19.95
CA GLU A 259 -25.53 15.38 -21.10
C GLU A 259 -27.01 15.72 -20.88
N GLU A 260 -27.55 15.50 -19.69
CA GLU A 260 -28.90 15.92 -19.29
C GLU A 260 -29.04 17.44 -19.38
N ILE A 261 -28.10 18.20 -18.81
CA ILE A 261 -28.07 19.67 -18.94
C ILE A 261 -28.00 20.11 -20.42
N ARG A 262 -27.27 19.40 -21.28
CA ARG A 262 -27.20 19.71 -22.72
C ARG A 262 -28.48 19.37 -23.46
N ALA A 263 -29.12 18.24 -23.13
CA ALA A 263 -30.39 17.83 -23.71
C ALA A 263 -31.50 18.82 -23.34
N ASP A 264 -31.59 19.22 -22.07
CA ASP A 264 -32.53 20.23 -21.59
C ASP A 264 -32.31 21.57 -22.30
N ASN A 265 -31.05 21.97 -22.49
CA ASN A 265 -30.73 23.18 -23.26
C ASN A 265 -31.06 23.07 -24.76
N HIS A 266 -30.97 21.87 -25.36
CA HIS A 266 -31.36 21.65 -26.76
C HIS A 266 -32.89 21.67 -26.93
N VAL A 267 -33.62 21.03 -26.02
CA VAL A 267 -35.09 21.10 -25.96
C VAL A 267 -35.54 22.54 -25.78
N PHE A 268 -34.95 23.28 -24.84
CA PHE A 268 -35.22 24.70 -24.65
C PHE A 268 -34.96 25.53 -25.92
N LYS A 269 -33.90 25.20 -26.68
CA LYS A 269 -33.55 25.89 -27.92
C LYS A 269 -34.48 25.55 -29.08
N GLU A 270 -34.97 24.32 -29.17
CA GLU A 270 -35.98 23.92 -30.15
C GLU A 270 -37.35 24.49 -29.82
N GLU A 271 -37.81 24.41 -28.57
CA GLU A 271 -39.07 25.01 -28.10
C GLU A 271 -39.07 26.54 -28.27
N SER A 272 -37.93 27.18 -28.04
CA SER A 272 -37.76 28.61 -28.31
C SER A 272 -37.83 28.91 -29.81
N LYS A 273 -37.31 28.02 -30.67
CA LYS A 273 -37.32 28.22 -32.13
C LYS A 273 -38.70 28.00 -32.72
N THR A 274 -39.44 26.97 -32.29
CA THR A 274 -40.86 26.78 -32.67
C THR A 274 -41.74 27.90 -32.14
N SER A 275 -41.48 28.41 -30.93
CA SER A 275 -42.19 29.59 -30.39
C SER A 275 -41.88 30.88 -31.16
N ILE A 276 -40.64 31.05 -31.63
CA ILE A 276 -40.23 32.18 -32.49
C ILE A 276 -40.85 32.06 -33.89
N ASP A 277 -40.92 30.86 -34.47
CA ASP A 277 -41.52 30.62 -35.79
C ASP A 277 -43.06 30.80 -35.75
N SER A 278 -43.73 30.39 -34.66
CA SER A 278 -45.16 30.67 -34.45
C SER A 278 -45.43 32.15 -34.19
N MET A 279 -44.53 32.85 -33.48
CA MET A 279 -44.55 34.32 -33.35
C MET A 279 -44.37 35.03 -34.70
N GLY A 280 -43.54 34.49 -35.61
CA GLY A 280 -43.34 35.03 -36.95
C GLY A 280 -44.60 35.01 -37.83
N GLN A 281 -45.48 34.04 -37.63
CA GLN A 281 -46.76 33.94 -38.35
C GLN A 281 -47.88 34.79 -37.73
N GLU A 282 -47.93 34.95 -36.40
CA GLU A 282 -48.93 35.79 -35.72
C GLU A 282 -48.67 37.31 -35.86
N VAL A 283 -47.42 37.73 -36.05
CA VAL A 283 -47.02 39.14 -36.18
C VAL A 283 -47.55 39.81 -37.47
N SER A 284 -48.04 39.05 -38.45
CA SER A 284 -48.64 39.61 -39.68
C SER A 284 -50.03 40.23 -39.48
N ASN A 285 -50.74 39.96 -38.37
CA ASN A 285 -52.19 40.25 -38.28
C ASN A 285 -52.65 41.18 -37.15
N SER A 286 -51.79 41.76 -36.31
CA SER A 286 -52.27 42.67 -35.26
C SER A 286 -51.28 43.78 -34.92
N GLN A 287 -51.35 44.89 -35.66
CA GLN A 287 -50.58 46.12 -35.38
C GLN A 287 -51.24 47.06 -34.35
N LYS A 288 -52.44 46.76 -33.85
CA LYS A 288 -53.26 47.62 -32.96
C LYS A 288 -52.75 47.87 -31.53
N HIS A 289 -52.43 46.81 -30.81
CA HIS A 289 -52.45 46.78 -29.33
C HIS A 289 -51.14 46.33 -28.66
N THR A 290 -50.07 46.21 -29.41
CA THR A 290 -48.89 45.40 -29.06
C THR A 290 -47.70 46.18 -28.49
N ALA A 291 -47.88 47.43 -28.07
CA ALA A 291 -46.80 48.19 -27.42
C ALA A 291 -46.76 47.95 -25.90
N LEU A 292 -47.92 47.78 -25.26
CA LEU A 292 -48.00 47.57 -23.81
C LEU A 292 -47.73 46.09 -23.44
N VAL A 293 -48.22 45.15 -24.26
CA VAL A 293 -48.05 43.70 -24.04
C VAL A 293 -46.59 43.27 -24.25
N ASN A 294 -45.88 43.87 -25.20
CA ASN A 294 -44.47 43.56 -25.47
C ASN A 294 -43.52 44.06 -24.36
N MET A 295 -43.81 45.19 -23.71
CA MET A 295 -43.04 45.65 -22.55
C MET A 295 -43.30 44.77 -21.33
N VAL A 296 -44.56 44.36 -21.09
CA VAL A 296 -44.88 43.46 -19.98
C VAL A 296 -44.20 42.11 -20.20
N ALA A 297 -44.31 41.49 -21.39
CA ALA A 297 -43.69 40.21 -21.67
C ALA A 297 -42.16 40.23 -21.54
N LEU A 298 -41.49 41.27 -22.07
CA LEU A 298 -40.04 41.40 -21.96
C LEU A 298 -39.58 41.60 -20.50
N VAL A 299 -40.34 42.37 -19.73
CA VAL A 299 -40.11 42.54 -18.29
C VAL A 299 -40.36 41.23 -17.56
N THR A 300 -41.41 40.46 -17.88
CA THR A 300 -41.66 39.16 -17.24
C THR A 300 -40.53 38.17 -17.56
N THR A 301 -40.05 38.08 -18.79
CA THR A 301 -38.95 37.17 -19.15
C THR A 301 -37.64 37.56 -18.48
N VAL A 302 -37.32 38.86 -18.41
CA VAL A 302 -36.13 39.34 -17.68
C VAL A 302 -36.28 39.10 -16.18
N VAL A 303 -37.46 39.32 -15.59
CA VAL A 303 -37.74 39.03 -14.18
C VAL A 303 -37.66 37.53 -13.88
N SER A 304 -38.14 36.66 -14.77
CA SER A 304 -38.01 35.21 -14.65
C SER A 304 -36.56 34.75 -14.79
N ALA A 305 -35.78 35.32 -15.71
CA ALA A 305 -34.36 35.01 -15.87
C ALA A 305 -33.53 35.46 -14.66
N VAL A 306 -33.80 36.66 -14.14
CA VAL A 306 -33.18 37.18 -12.91
C VAL A 306 -33.63 36.34 -11.71
N GLY A 307 -34.90 35.95 -11.63
CA GLY A 307 -35.43 35.06 -10.59
C GLY A 307 -34.72 33.71 -10.58
N MET A 308 -34.58 33.06 -11.74
CA MET A 308 -33.83 31.81 -11.88
C MET A 308 -32.36 31.98 -11.51
N ALA A 309 -31.70 33.06 -11.93
CA ALA A 309 -30.31 33.33 -11.55
C ALA A 309 -30.16 33.51 -10.02
N VAL A 310 -31.09 34.21 -9.37
CA VAL A 310 -31.12 34.38 -7.90
C VAL A 310 -31.38 33.05 -7.20
N THR A 311 -32.28 32.21 -7.70
CA THR A 311 -32.52 30.86 -7.12
C THR A 311 -31.31 29.95 -7.27
N VAL A 312 -30.63 29.98 -8.41
CA VAL A 312 -29.40 29.22 -8.65
C VAL A 312 -28.28 29.71 -7.73
N ILE A 313 -28.06 31.03 -7.64
CA ILE A 313 -27.07 31.62 -6.73
C ILE A 313 -27.41 31.30 -5.27
N GLY A 314 -28.68 31.37 -4.88
CA GLY A 314 -29.16 30.99 -3.55
C GLY A 314 -28.90 29.52 -3.23
N ALA A 315 -29.22 28.60 -4.14
CA ALA A 315 -28.94 27.18 -3.97
C ALA A 315 -27.43 26.89 -3.85
N PHE A 316 -26.59 27.57 -4.64
CA PHE A 316 -25.13 27.46 -4.51
C PHE A 316 -24.64 28.04 -3.18
N HIS A 317 -25.22 29.14 -2.70
CA HIS A 317 -24.89 29.75 -1.41
C HIS A 317 -25.29 28.83 -0.25
N ASP A 318 -26.49 28.24 -0.27
CA ASP A 318 -26.99 27.32 0.74
C ASP A 318 -26.18 26.02 0.82
N ILE A 319 -25.79 25.46 -0.33
CA ILE A 319 -24.89 24.29 -0.39
C ILE A 319 -23.52 24.64 0.20
N THR A 320 -22.99 25.82 -0.11
CA THR A 320 -21.68 26.27 0.40
C THR A 320 -21.72 26.48 1.91
N ILE A 321 -22.77 27.11 2.44
CA ILE A 321 -22.95 27.34 3.89
C ILE A 321 -23.14 26.01 4.62
N THR A 322 -24.01 25.13 4.12
CA THR A 322 -24.30 23.83 4.76
C THR A 322 -23.06 22.94 4.80
N ASN A 323 -22.27 22.93 3.73
CA ASN A 323 -21.00 22.21 3.71
C ASN A 323 -19.97 22.83 4.67
N THR A 324 -19.93 24.17 4.78
CA THR A 324 -19.02 24.85 5.71
C THR A 324 -19.39 24.56 7.17
N GLN A 325 -20.68 24.62 7.51
CA GLN A 325 -21.17 24.28 8.85
C GLN A 325 -20.89 22.83 9.23
N ARG A 326 -21.11 21.89 8.31
CA ARG A 326 -20.81 20.47 8.52
C ARG A 326 -19.30 20.22 8.71
N MET A 327 -18.46 20.98 8.02
CA MET A 327 -17.01 20.92 8.21
C MET A 327 -16.56 21.50 9.55
N ASP A 328 -17.21 22.57 10.02
CA ASP A 328 -16.95 23.15 11.35
C ASP A 328 -17.43 22.24 12.48
N GLU A 329 -18.60 21.60 12.35
CA GLU A 329 -19.09 20.59 13.30
C GLU A 329 -18.15 19.38 13.40
N LEU A 330 -17.73 18.84 12.26
CA LEU A 330 -16.75 17.75 12.23
C LEU A 330 -15.43 18.19 12.86
N ARG A 331 -14.97 19.42 12.58
CA ARG A 331 -13.74 19.94 13.16
C ARG A 331 -13.83 20.06 14.69
N ILE A 332 -14.94 20.56 15.23
CA ILE A 332 -15.18 20.65 16.68
C ILE A 332 -15.23 19.24 17.30
N GLU A 333 -15.86 18.28 16.63
CA GLU A 333 -15.88 16.88 17.07
C GLU A 333 -14.48 16.26 17.09
N TYR A 334 -13.68 16.50 16.06
CA TYR A 334 -12.29 16.01 15.99
C TYR A 334 -11.40 16.67 17.04
N GLU A 335 -11.51 17.99 17.24
CA GLU A 335 -10.75 18.73 18.26
C GLU A 335 -11.12 18.23 19.68
N SER A 336 -12.40 17.98 19.95
CA SER A 336 -12.88 17.41 21.22
C SER A 336 -12.32 16.00 21.47
N LYS A 337 -12.33 15.13 20.45
CA LYS A 337 -11.73 13.78 20.55
C LYS A 337 -10.21 13.85 20.74
N TYR A 338 -9.54 14.81 20.10
CA TYR A 338 -8.10 14.99 20.25
C TYR A 338 -7.73 15.46 21.66
N GLN A 339 -8.48 16.40 22.22
CA GLN A 339 -8.27 16.86 23.60
C GLN A 339 -8.52 15.75 24.62
N ALA A 340 -9.61 14.99 24.47
CA ALA A 340 -9.89 13.85 25.35
C ALA A 340 -8.78 12.79 25.31
N LEU A 341 -8.21 12.54 24.13
CA LEU A 341 -7.09 11.62 23.96
C LEU A 341 -5.79 12.18 24.57
N GLU A 342 -5.55 13.49 24.46
CA GLU A 342 -4.39 14.14 25.05
C GLU A 342 -4.44 14.13 26.58
N ASP A 343 -5.62 14.36 27.15
CA ASP A 343 -5.84 14.32 28.60
C ASP A 343 -5.68 12.89 29.15
N ASP A 344 -6.22 11.88 28.48
CA ASP A 344 -5.99 10.45 28.84
C ASP A 344 -4.50 10.09 28.81
N TYR A 345 -3.77 10.60 27.81
CA TYR A 345 -2.34 10.38 27.71
C TYR A 345 -1.56 11.07 28.84
N LYS A 346 -1.96 12.29 29.22
CA LYS A 346 -1.35 13.02 30.36
C LYS A 346 -1.61 12.31 31.68
N ASP A 347 -2.83 11.79 31.88
CA ASP A 347 -3.18 11.03 33.08
C ASP A 347 -2.37 9.74 33.17
N GLN A 348 -2.22 8.99 32.08
CA GLN A 348 -1.38 7.79 32.02
C GLN A 348 0.09 8.10 32.33
N VAL A 349 0.63 9.19 31.78
CA VAL A 349 2.00 9.63 32.06
C VAL A 349 2.15 10.05 33.53
N GLY A 350 1.16 10.73 34.10
CA GLY A 350 1.14 11.12 35.51
C GLY A 350 1.16 9.90 36.44
N MET A 351 0.31 8.90 36.17
CA MET A 351 0.28 7.65 36.92
C MET A 351 1.63 6.91 36.84
N LEU A 352 2.24 6.85 35.66
CA LEU A 352 3.56 6.24 35.47
C LEU A 352 4.64 6.97 36.25
N GLN A 353 4.61 8.30 36.29
CA GLN A 353 5.58 9.09 37.07
C GLN A 353 5.42 8.90 38.57
N GLU A 354 4.19 8.75 39.06
CA GLU A 354 3.91 8.47 40.47
C GLU A 354 4.35 7.05 40.86
N ASP A 355 4.11 6.06 39.99
CA ASP A 355 4.62 4.69 40.17
C ASP A 355 6.15 4.64 40.16
N ILE A 356 6.81 5.41 39.28
CA ILE A 356 8.28 5.52 39.27
C ILE A 356 8.78 6.10 40.59
N ARG A 357 8.19 7.19 41.08
CA ARG A 357 8.59 7.77 42.38
C ARG A 357 8.38 6.81 43.54
N ARG A 358 7.24 6.10 43.57
CA ARG A 358 6.98 5.09 44.60
C ARG A 358 8.04 3.99 44.59
N LEU A 359 8.41 3.51 43.39
CA LEU A 359 9.46 2.50 43.24
C LEU A 359 10.84 3.03 43.64
N GLU A 360 11.15 4.29 43.35
CA GLU A 360 12.39 4.95 43.79
C GLU A 360 12.46 5.08 45.32
N ASP A 361 11.36 5.47 45.97
CA ASP A 361 11.27 5.55 47.43
C ASP A 361 11.38 4.16 48.08
N GLU A 362 10.74 3.14 47.51
CA GLU A 362 10.88 1.74 47.96
C GLU A 362 12.33 1.25 47.83
N LEU A 363 13.00 1.57 46.73
CA LEU A 363 14.43 1.27 46.52
C LEU A 363 15.33 1.99 47.52
N SER A 364 15.05 3.27 47.82
CA SER A 364 15.78 4.05 48.81
C SER A 364 15.64 3.45 50.20
N ASN A 365 14.42 3.13 50.63
CA ASN A 365 14.14 2.52 51.92
C ASN A 365 14.80 1.13 52.06
N LEU A 366 14.81 0.33 51.00
CA LEU A 366 15.53 -0.96 50.96
C LEU A 366 17.05 -0.78 51.05
N SER A 367 17.59 0.29 50.47
CA SER A 367 19.02 0.62 50.56
C SER A 367 19.42 1.08 51.97
N GLU A 368 18.58 1.85 52.66
CA GLU A 368 18.78 2.27 54.06
C GLU A 368 18.64 1.10 55.05
N GLN A 369 17.73 0.16 54.80
CA GLN A 369 17.64 -1.10 55.58
C GLN A 369 18.89 -1.99 55.41
N LYS A 370 19.52 -1.96 54.23
CA LYS A 370 20.82 -2.64 54.03
C LYS A 370 21.98 -1.91 54.71
N GLY A 371 21.99 -0.58 54.71
CA GLY A 371 23.02 0.23 55.39
C GLY A 371 22.97 0.15 56.91
N SER A 372 21.77 0.03 57.50
CA SER A 372 21.60 -0.13 58.96
C SER A 372 21.87 -1.56 59.48
N GLY A 373 22.04 -2.54 58.59
CA GLY A 373 22.42 -3.91 58.92
C GLY A 373 23.93 -4.17 59.00
N GLU A 374 24.77 -3.26 58.49
CA GLU A 374 26.24 -3.43 58.48
C GLU A 374 26.96 -2.80 59.69
N ASP A 375 26.30 -1.94 60.48
CA ASP A 375 26.92 -1.28 61.65
C ASP A 375 26.81 -2.07 62.98
N THR A 376 26.32 -3.31 62.98
CA THR A 376 26.28 -4.15 64.20
C THR A 376 27.26 -5.33 64.20
N ALA A 377 28.17 -5.40 63.22
CA ALA A 377 29.08 -6.53 63.09
C ALA A 377 30.57 -6.14 62.96
N ASN A 378 31.08 -5.13 63.72
CA ASN A 378 32.53 -5.03 63.90
C ASN A 378 33.01 -4.20 65.10
N THR A 379 32.82 -4.68 66.33
CA THR A 379 33.76 -4.39 67.43
C THR A 379 33.82 -5.59 68.38
N GLY A 380 34.77 -6.48 68.12
CA GLY A 380 35.07 -7.63 68.96
C GLY A 380 36.41 -8.25 68.58
N ASN A 381 37.51 -7.54 68.89
CA ASN A 381 38.78 -8.09 69.39
C ASN A 381 39.89 -7.05 69.24
N GLU A 382 40.32 -6.46 70.34
CA GLU A 382 41.74 -6.32 70.66
C GLU A 382 41.92 -6.03 72.16
N GLN A 383 42.71 -6.92 72.78
CA GLN A 383 43.27 -6.95 74.14
C GLN A 383 42.43 -7.53 75.29
#